data_AF-A0A6C0I9T3-F1
#
_entry.id   AF-A0A6C0I9T3-F1
#
_cell.length_a   1.000
_cell.length_b   1.000
_cell.length_c   1.000
_cell.angle_alpha   90.00
_cell.angle_beta   90.00
_cell.angle_gamma   90.00
#
_symmetry.space_group_name_H-M   'P 1'
#
loop_
_entity.id
_entity.type
_entity.pdbx_description
1 polymer ?
#
loop_
_entity_poly.entity_id
_entity_poly.type
_entity_poly.pdbx_seq_one_letter_code
_entity_poly.pdbx_strand_id
1 'polypeptide(L)'
;MNDEAYNECKFCLRKYYELLDNSVHNILSREEKYVLTYDILDTEKLKTNKLIALKERQRQMKIGEIWQEVLGNYKGCINLKTGHETGLDILSHNRKFAIELKNRTNTDNASSKKSNLDKLAKFKLANPEYVCIYANINADTEKKTLKGSITKLLHNNVEIEHQIGYKFIKFILGDDTDAIIDFVKITIDKYT
;
A
#
# COMPACT_ATOMS: atom_id res chain seq x y z
N MET A 1 5.90 -6.66 41.80
CA MET A 1 5.37 -5.29 41.61
C MET A 1 6.49 -4.42 41.11
N ASN A 2 6.47 -4.13 39.82
CA ASN A 2 7.12 -2.96 39.23
C ASN A 2 6.32 -2.66 37.97
N ASP A 3 5.41 -1.71 38.12
CA ASP A 3 4.67 -1.04 37.06
C ASP A 3 5.68 -0.28 36.19
N GLU A 4 6.07 -0.87 35.07
CA GLU A 4 6.52 -0.08 33.92
C GLU A 4 5.29 0.21 33.06
N ALA A 5 4.74 1.40 33.32
CA ALA A 5 3.65 1.99 32.58
C ALA A 5 4.00 2.07 31.09
N TYR A 6 3.52 1.09 30.32
CA TYR A 6 3.46 1.14 28.87
C TYR A 6 2.47 2.26 28.51
N ASN A 7 3.00 3.46 28.29
CA ASN A 7 2.25 4.58 27.75
C ASN A 7 1.88 4.26 26.29
N GLU A 8 0.87 3.41 26.09
CA GLU A 8 0.18 3.31 24.81
C GLU A 8 -0.50 4.66 24.57
N CYS A 9 0.15 5.51 23.76
CA CYS A 9 -0.49 6.71 23.25
C CYS A 9 -1.74 6.29 22.48
N LYS A 10 -2.90 6.39 23.13
CA LYS A 10 -4.22 6.04 22.58
C LYS A 10 -4.37 6.66 21.20
N PHE A 11 -4.68 5.83 20.20
CA PHE A 11 -4.91 6.26 18.83
C PHE A 11 -5.90 7.43 18.80
N CYS A 12 -5.55 8.51 18.09
CA CYS A 12 -6.34 9.73 17.98
C CYS A 12 -6.56 10.05 16.50
N LEU A 13 -7.82 9.93 16.06
CA LEU A 13 -8.20 10.11 14.65
C LEU A 13 -7.80 11.50 14.11
N ARG A 14 -7.90 12.55 14.94
CA ARG A 14 -7.47 13.91 14.57
C ARG A 14 -5.97 13.97 14.25
N LYS A 15 -5.13 13.45 15.14
CA LYS A 15 -3.67 13.40 14.92
C LYS A 15 -3.31 12.55 13.71
N TYR A 16 -4.06 11.47 13.48
CA TYR A 16 -3.90 10.64 12.29
C TYR A 16 -4.22 11.41 11.01
N TYR A 17 -5.31 12.19 10.97
CA TYR A 17 -5.61 13.07 9.83
C TYR A 17 -4.56 14.16 9.60
N GLU A 18 -4.04 14.78 10.66
CA GLU A 18 -2.91 15.73 10.56
C GLU A 18 -1.67 15.06 9.96
N LEU A 19 -1.37 13.83 10.37
CA LEU A 19 -0.27 13.04 9.80
C LEU A 19 -0.50 12.74 8.31
N LEU A 20 -1.73 12.34 7.95
CA LEU A 20 -2.08 12.04 6.56
C LEU A 20 -2.01 13.27 5.66
N ASP A 21 -2.54 14.42 6.10
CA ASP A 21 -2.46 15.68 5.33
C ASP A 21 -1.01 16.04 5.00
N ASN A 22 -0.14 16.02 6.01
CA ASN A 22 1.29 16.28 5.84
C ASN A 22 1.96 15.24 4.91
N SER A 23 1.63 13.96 5.07
CA SER A 23 2.23 12.89 4.26
C SER A 23 1.80 12.98 2.79
N VAL A 24 0.51 13.22 2.54
CA VAL A 24 -0.03 13.42 1.19
C VAL A 24 0.60 14.67 0.56
N HIS A 25 0.68 15.79 1.29
CA HIS A 25 1.36 16.99 0.82
C HIS A 25 2.81 16.71 0.41
N ASN A 26 3.57 16.04 1.28
CA ASN A 26 4.98 15.73 1.05
C ASN A 26 5.19 14.77 -0.12
N ILE A 27 4.26 13.85 -0.40
CA ILE A 27 4.34 12.92 -1.54
C ILE A 27 3.99 13.65 -2.84
N LEU A 28 2.93 14.44 -2.84
CA LEU A 28 2.45 15.12 -4.05
C LEU A 28 3.38 16.26 -4.49
N SER A 29 3.98 16.97 -3.53
CA SER A 29 4.94 18.07 -3.77
C SER A 29 6.31 17.63 -4.30
N ARG A 30 6.63 16.32 -4.32
CA ARG A 30 7.91 15.84 -4.85
C ARG A 30 8.04 16.16 -6.33
N GLU A 31 9.20 16.68 -6.71
CA GLU A 31 9.54 17.03 -8.08
C GLU A 31 9.45 15.79 -8.99
N GLU A 32 8.82 15.97 -10.14
CA GLU A 32 8.67 14.94 -11.15
C GLU A 32 9.77 15.05 -12.20
N LYS A 33 10.36 13.91 -12.56
CA LYS A 33 11.43 13.88 -13.57
C LYS A 33 10.84 13.47 -14.92
N TYR A 34 10.89 14.37 -15.90
CA TYR A 34 10.35 14.14 -17.24
C TYR A 34 11.44 13.76 -18.25
N VAL A 35 12.34 12.86 -17.87
CA VAL A 35 13.41 12.36 -18.73
C VAL A 35 12.89 11.14 -19.49
N LEU A 36 12.86 11.22 -20.83
CA LEU A 36 12.45 10.12 -21.69
C LEU A 36 13.65 9.25 -22.08
N THR A 37 13.43 7.94 -22.16
CA THR A 37 14.38 7.02 -22.79
C THR A 37 14.30 7.15 -24.31
N TYR A 38 15.45 7.40 -24.94
CA TYR A 38 15.57 7.40 -26.40
C TYR A 38 15.33 6.01 -26.96
N ASP A 39 14.49 5.92 -28.00
CA ASP A 39 14.32 4.74 -28.83
C ASP A 39 14.55 5.13 -30.30
N ILE A 40 15.25 4.29 -31.06
CA ILE A 40 15.56 4.56 -32.48
C ILE A 40 14.30 4.67 -33.34
N LEU A 41 13.18 4.08 -32.89
CA LEU A 41 11.89 4.13 -33.56
C LEU A 41 11.01 5.31 -33.09
N ASP A 42 11.54 6.21 -32.26
CA ASP A 42 10.77 7.34 -31.75
C ASP A 42 10.40 8.34 -32.84
N THR A 43 9.10 8.44 -33.10
CA THR A 43 8.50 9.57 -33.79
C THR A 43 8.13 10.67 -32.79
N GLU A 44 7.89 11.90 -33.26
CA GLU A 44 7.41 12.99 -32.40
C GLU A 44 6.09 12.64 -31.70
N LYS A 45 5.19 11.90 -32.36
CA LYS A 45 3.96 11.39 -31.73
C LYS A 45 4.26 10.41 -30.59
N LEU A 46 5.22 9.51 -30.77
CA LEU A 46 5.62 8.56 -29.73
C LEU A 46 6.27 9.26 -28.53
N LYS A 47 7.10 10.28 -28.75
CA LYS A 47 7.70 11.08 -27.66
C LYS A 47 6.62 11.74 -26.79
N THR A 48 5.60 12.35 -27.41
CA THR A 48 4.45 12.92 -26.68
C THR A 48 3.70 11.87 -25.86
N ASN A 49 3.41 10.71 -26.47
CA ASN A 49 2.72 9.63 -25.77
C ASN A 49 3.56 9.06 -24.61
N LYS A 50 4.88 8.90 -24.80
CA LYS A 50 5.82 8.48 -23.75
C LYS A 50 5.79 9.45 -22.57
N LEU A 51 5.75 10.76 -22.82
CA LEU A 51 5.65 11.75 -21.75
C LEU A 51 4.35 11.64 -20.96
N ILE A 52 3.22 11.45 -21.63
CA ILE A 52 1.91 11.24 -20.97
C ILE A 52 1.95 9.98 -20.11
N ALA A 53 2.46 8.87 -20.66
CA ALA A 53 2.58 7.60 -19.93
C ALA A 53 3.54 7.70 -18.73
N LEU A 54 4.63 8.46 -18.86
CA LEU A 54 5.58 8.71 -17.78
C LEU A 54 4.93 9.51 -16.64
N LYS A 55 4.15 10.55 -16.96
CA LYS A 55 3.39 11.33 -15.98
C LYS A 55 2.36 10.46 -15.25
N GLU A 56 1.60 9.66 -16.00
CA GLU A 56 0.65 8.69 -15.44
C GLU A 56 1.33 7.74 -14.46
N ARG A 57 2.46 7.15 -14.86
CA ARG A 57 3.22 6.22 -14.00
C ARG A 57 3.71 6.91 -12.72
N GLN A 58 4.24 8.13 -12.81
CA GLN A 58 4.67 8.90 -11.64
C GLN A 58 3.50 9.18 -10.69
N ARG A 59 2.33 9.56 -11.21
CA ARG A 59 1.12 9.72 -10.39
C ARG A 59 0.73 8.42 -9.71
N GLN A 60 0.74 7.29 -10.42
CA GLN A 60 0.39 5.98 -9.85
C GLN A 60 1.34 5.55 -8.73
N MET A 61 2.64 5.86 -8.85
CA MET A 61 3.63 5.60 -7.80
C MET A 61 3.33 6.45 -6.54
N LYS A 62 3.07 7.75 -6.70
CA LYS A 62 2.65 8.64 -5.60
C LYS A 62 1.38 8.11 -4.90
N ILE A 63 0.37 7.67 -5.65
CA ILE A 63 -0.86 7.08 -5.07
C ILE A 63 -0.57 5.79 -4.30
N GLY A 64 0.33 4.93 -4.79
CA GLY A 64 0.76 3.73 -4.08
C GLY A 64 1.40 4.06 -2.72
N GLU A 65 2.27 5.06 -2.69
CA GLU A 65 2.89 5.55 -1.45
C GLU A 65 1.86 6.12 -0.47
N ILE A 66 0.89 6.90 -0.97
CA ILE A 66 -0.20 7.44 -0.14
C ILE A 66 -0.98 6.29 0.52
N TRP A 67 -1.30 5.23 -0.21
CA TRP A 67 -1.98 4.06 0.39
C TRP A 67 -1.17 3.38 1.48
N GLN A 68 0.15 3.29 1.33
CA GLN A 68 1.03 2.76 2.37
C GLN A 68 1.04 3.66 3.61
N GLU A 69 1.05 4.99 3.45
CA GLU A 69 0.94 5.92 4.58
C GLU A 69 -0.43 5.83 5.27
N VAL A 70 -1.52 5.69 4.51
CA VAL A 70 -2.87 5.51 5.06
C VAL A 70 -2.94 4.22 5.89
N LEU A 71 -2.64 3.08 5.29
CA LEU A 71 -2.84 1.80 5.95
C LEU A 71 -1.76 1.52 7.01
N GLY A 72 -0.53 1.95 6.77
CA GLY A 72 0.62 1.71 7.64
C GLY A 72 0.65 2.56 8.91
N ASN A 73 0.02 3.74 8.92
CA ASN A 73 -0.06 4.58 10.12
C ASN A 73 -1.41 4.48 10.86
N TYR A 74 -2.32 3.65 10.38
CA TYR A 74 -3.59 3.42 11.07
C TYR A 74 -3.40 2.62 12.37
N LYS A 75 -4.38 2.72 13.28
CA LYS A 75 -4.35 2.14 14.63
C LYS A 75 -3.76 0.71 14.66
N GLY A 76 -2.64 0.55 15.38
CA GLY A 76 -1.97 -0.74 15.58
C GLY A 76 -1.16 -1.26 14.38
N CYS A 77 -1.01 -0.44 13.34
CA CYS A 77 -0.17 -0.73 12.18
C CYS A 77 1.14 0.05 12.26
N ILE A 78 2.14 -0.45 11.54
CA ILE A 78 3.46 0.16 11.39
C ILE A 78 3.74 0.22 9.89
N ASN A 79 4.00 1.42 9.38
CA ASN A 79 4.53 1.63 8.04
C ASN A 79 6.03 1.30 8.05
N LEU A 80 6.42 0.18 7.44
CA LEU A 80 7.79 -0.28 7.44
C LEU A 80 8.70 0.54 6.52
N LYS A 81 8.11 1.33 5.60
CA LYS A 81 8.79 2.14 4.58
C LYS A 81 9.73 1.33 3.68
N THR A 82 10.18 1.96 2.59
CA THR A 82 11.14 1.34 1.68
C THR A 82 12.48 1.09 2.38
N GLY A 83 13.05 -0.10 2.20
CA GLY A 83 14.38 -0.45 2.72
C GLY A 83 14.37 -1.18 4.07
N HIS A 84 13.21 -1.44 4.66
CA HIS A 84 13.10 -2.28 5.86
C HIS A 84 13.66 -3.69 5.60
N GLU A 85 14.30 -4.30 6.61
CA GLU A 85 14.99 -5.60 6.49
C GLU A 85 14.06 -6.76 6.07
N THR A 86 12.77 -6.66 6.39
CA THR A 86 11.76 -7.63 5.97
C THR A 86 11.39 -7.50 4.50
N GLY A 87 11.59 -6.32 3.92
CA GLY A 87 11.17 -5.97 2.56
C GLY A 87 9.65 -5.93 2.35
N LEU A 88 8.86 -5.89 3.44
CA LEU A 88 7.40 -5.79 3.47
C LEU A 88 6.95 -4.35 3.74
N ASP A 89 5.69 -4.04 3.48
CA ASP A 89 5.18 -2.66 3.53
C ASP A 89 4.54 -2.28 4.88
N ILE A 90 3.75 -3.18 5.46
CA ILE A 90 2.96 -2.90 6.68
C ILE A 90 3.03 -4.10 7.64
N LEU A 91 3.16 -3.80 8.93
CA LEU A 91 3.17 -4.79 10.01
C LEU A 91 2.21 -4.38 11.13
N SER A 92 1.57 -5.36 11.76
CA SER A 92 0.79 -5.15 12.98
C SER A 92 1.10 -6.24 13.98
N HIS A 93 1.77 -5.87 15.07
CA HIS A 93 2.14 -6.81 16.14
C HIS A 93 0.96 -7.20 17.03
N ASN A 94 0.03 -6.26 17.25
CA ASN A 94 -1.15 -6.50 18.08
C ASN A 94 -2.23 -7.33 17.33
N ARG A 95 -2.42 -7.07 16.04
CA ARG A 95 -3.37 -7.82 15.19
C ARG A 95 -2.74 -9.00 14.47
N LYS A 96 -1.41 -9.18 14.61
CA LYS A 96 -0.61 -10.28 14.07
C LYS A 96 -0.79 -10.48 12.56
N PHE A 97 -0.54 -9.44 11.77
CA PHE A 97 -0.45 -9.56 10.31
C PHE A 97 0.75 -8.82 9.73
N ALA A 98 1.21 -9.28 8.57
CA ALA A 98 2.24 -8.64 7.75
C ALA A 98 1.77 -8.56 6.29
N ILE A 99 2.02 -7.43 5.63
CA ILE A 99 1.46 -7.12 4.30
C ILE A 99 2.56 -6.71 3.34
N GLU A 100 2.48 -7.27 2.12
CA GLU A 100 3.01 -6.62 0.92
C GLU A 100 1.82 -6.00 0.16
N LEU A 101 1.92 -4.71 -0.14
CA LEU A 101 0.87 -3.90 -0.74
C LEU A 101 1.17 -3.60 -2.21
N LYS A 102 0.16 -3.75 -3.06
CA LYS A 102 0.18 -3.31 -4.45
C LYS A 102 -1.04 -2.45 -4.77
N ASN A 103 -0.84 -1.45 -5.59
CA ASN A 103 -1.95 -0.56 -5.97
C ASN A 103 -2.99 -1.28 -6.85
N ARG A 104 -2.58 -2.16 -7.77
CA ARG A 104 -3.51 -2.88 -8.66
C ARG A 104 -3.10 -4.33 -8.90
N THR A 105 -4.07 -5.17 -9.25
CA THR A 105 -3.87 -6.61 -9.51
C THR A 105 -2.94 -6.93 -10.69
N ASN A 106 -2.74 -6.00 -11.61
CA ASN A 106 -1.86 -6.13 -12.79
C ASN A 106 -0.54 -5.36 -12.66
N THR A 107 -0.23 -4.83 -11.47
CA THR A 107 1.01 -4.05 -11.25
C THR A 107 2.25 -4.95 -11.27
N ASP A 108 2.12 -6.21 -10.87
CA ASP A 108 3.22 -7.16 -10.82
C ASP A 108 3.23 -8.08 -12.04
N ASN A 109 4.39 -8.20 -12.68
CA ASN A 109 4.66 -9.33 -13.56
C ASN A 109 4.87 -10.62 -12.70
N ALA A 110 4.93 -11.77 -13.35
CA ALA A 110 4.99 -13.06 -12.65
C ALA A 110 6.22 -13.19 -11.72
N SER A 111 7.38 -12.64 -12.11
CA SER A 111 8.60 -12.72 -11.29
C SER A 111 8.54 -11.80 -10.07
N SER A 112 8.02 -10.57 -10.22
CA SER A 112 7.80 -9.64 -9.10
C SER A 112 6.83 -10.23 -8.08
N LYS A 113 5.71 -10.80 -8.55
CA LYS A 113 4.73 -11.46 -7.67
C LYS A 113 5.37 -12.60 -6.89
N LYS A 114 6.14 -13.47 -7.56
CA LYS A 114 6.85 -14.57 -6.90
C LYS A 114 7.80 -14.05 -5.81
N SER A 115 8.61 -13.05 -6.11
CA SER A 115 9.54 -12.46 -5.14
C SER A 115 8.81 -11.90 -3.92
N ASN A 116 7.67 -11.26 -4.10
CA ASN A 116 6.88 -10.73 -2.99
C ASN A 116 6.26 -11.84 -2.13
N LEU A 117 5.77 -12.91 -2.76
CA LEU A 117 5.28 -14.09 -2.04
C LEU A 117 6.42 -14.83 -1.30
N ASP A 118 7.63 -14.86 -1.87
CA ASP A 118 8.81 -15.45 -1.21
C ASP A 118 9.17 -14.69 0.08
N LYS A 119 9.10 -13.35 0.08
CA LYS A 119 9.30 -12.53 1.29
C LYS A 119 8.25 -12.83 2.36
N LEU A 120 6.97 -12.84 1.98
CA LEU A 120 5.86 -13.16 2.90
C LEU A 120 6.00 -14.58 3.46
N ALA A 121 6.37 -15.55 2.63
CA ALA A 121 6.58 -16.92 3.08
C ALA A 121 7.75 -17.05 4.06
N LYS A 122 8.87 -16.37 3.78
CA LYS A 122 10.01 -16.29 4.70
C LYS A 122 9.59 -15.70 6.05
N PHE A 123 8.81 -14.62 6.04
CA PHE A 123 8.30 -14.00 7.26
C PHE A 123 7.37 -14.94 8.04
N LYS A 124 6.44 -15.63 7.35
CA LYS A 124 5.49 -16.58 7.95
C LYS A 124 6.18 -17.77 8.60
N LEU A 125 7.22 -18.32 7.97
CA LEU A 125 8.00 -19.43 8.53
C LEU A 125 8.71 -19.04 9.82
N ALA A 126 9.22 -17.81 9.89
CA ALA A 126 9.85 -17.27 11.10
C ALA A 126 8.83 -16.83 12.17
N ASN A 127 7.59 -16.50 11.77
CA ASN A 127 6.54 -15.99 12.66
C ASN A 127 5.20 -16.72 12.38
N PRO A 128 5.05 -17.99 12.81
CA PRO A 128 3.92 -18.83 12.41
C PRO A 128 2.55 -18.30 12.84
N GLU A 129 2.48 -17.44 13.84
CA GLU A 129 1.22 -16.86 14.33
C GLU A 129 0.70 -15.70 13.46
N TYR A 130 1.52 -15.13 12.57
CA TYR A 130 1.11 -13.98 11.76
C TYR A 130 0.31 -14.38 10.54
N VAL A 131 -0.76 -13.64 10.24
CA VAL A 131 -1.41 -13.70 8.92
C VAL A 131 -0.55 -12.93 7.92
N CYS A 132 -0.02 -13.61 6.90
CA CYS A 132 0.73 -12.96 5.83
C CYS A 132 -0.20 -12.67 4.66
N ILE A 133 -0.23 -11.42 4.22
CA ILE A 133 -1.21 -10.91 3.26
C ILE A 133 -0.48 -10.30 2.06
N TYR A 134 -0.79 -10.82 0.88
CA TYR A 134 -0.50 -10.13 -0.37
C TYR A 134 -1.73 -9.30 -0.74
N ALA A 135 -1.64 -7.98 -0.69
CA ALA A 135 -2.79 -7.08 -0.81
C ALA A 135 -2.80 -6.30 -2.13
N ASN A 136 -3.97 -6.17 -2.73
CA ASN A 136 -4.22 -5.24 -3.84
C ASN A 136 -5.30 -4.23 -3.48
N ILE A 137 -4.98 -2.94 -3.54
CA ILE A 137 -5.99 -1.88 -3.31
C ILE A 137 -7.09 -1.95 -4.38
N ASN A 138 -6.71 -2.01 -5.66
CA ASN A 138 -7.63 -1.97 -6.78
C ASN A 138 -7.64 -3.29 -7.55
N ALA A 139 -8.84 -3.77 -7.88
CA ALA A 139 -9.03 -4.82 -8.86
C ALA A 139 -8.88 -4.28 -10.30
N ASP A 140 -9.15 -5.14 -11.28
CA ASP A 140 -9.21 -4.78 -12.70
C ASP A 140 -10.40 -3.86 -13.01
N THR A 141 -11.52 -3.98 -12.27
CA THR A 141 -12.70 -3.11 -12.42
C THR A 141 -13.15 -2.51 -11.10
N GLU A 142 -13.80 -1.34 -11.16
CA GLU A 142 -14.38 -0.66 -10.00
C GLU A 142 -15.35 -1.57 -9.23
N LYS A 143 -16.28 -2.22 -9.94
CA LYS A 143 -17.23 -3.17 -9.33
C LYS A 143 -16.54 -4.26 -8.53
N LYS A 144 -15.42 -4.80 -9.02
CA LYS A 144 -14.63 -5.82 -8.30
C LYS A 144 -13.85 -5.21 -7.15
N THR A 145 -13.32 -4.00 -7.30
CA THR A 145 -12.68 -3.24 -6.21
C THR A 145 -13.65 -3.03 -5.06
N LEU A 146 -14.85 -2.52 -5.33
CA LEU A 146 -15.89 -2.26 -4.33
C LEU A 146 -16.40 -3.54 -3.68
N LYS A 147 -16.56 -4.63 -4.45
CA LYS A 147 -16.94 -5.93 -3.89
C LYS A 147 -15.85 -6.52 -3.00
N GLY A 148 -14.59 -6.37 -3.41
CA GLY A 148 -13.41 -6.99 -2.81
C GLY A 148 -13.41 -8.53 -2.83
N SER A 149 -12.28 -9.11 -2.48
CA SER A 149 -12.13 -10.57 -2.34
C SER A 149 -11.05 -10.93 -1.33
N ILE A 150 -11.21 -12.09 -0.71
CA ILE A 150 -10.20 -12.72 0.13
C ILE A 150 -10.09 -14.17 -0.36
N THR A 151 -8.90 -14.58 -0.75
CA THR A 151 -8.59 -15.97 -1.13
C THR A 151 -7.31 -16.41 -0.43
N LYS A 152 -7.10 -17.72 -0.32
CA LYS A 152 -5.88 -18.30 0.24
C LYS A 152 -4.99 -18.80 -0.89
N LEU A 153 -3.70 -18.52 -0.79
CA LEU A 153 -2.66 -18.96 -1.69
C LEU A 153 -1.70 -19.87 -0.92
N LEU A 154 -1.41 -21.05 -1.46
CA LEU A 154 -0.33 -21.89 -0.95
C LEU A 154 0.95 -21.51 -1.69
N HIS A 155 1.98 -21.08 -0.96
CA HIS A 155 3.28 -20.71 -1.53
C HIS A 155 4.40 -21.12 -0.58
N ASN A 156 5.43 -21.81 -1.07
CA ASN A 156 6.54 -22.35 -0.26
C ASN A 156 6.06 -23.07 1.02
N ASN A 157 5.01 -23.90 0.88
CA ASN A 157 4.37 -24.68 1.96
C ASN A 157 3.75 -23.87 3.10
N VAL A 158 3.49 -22.57 2.89
CA VAL A 158 2.73 -21.75 3.83
C VAL A 158 1.51 -21.11 3.16
N GLU A 159 0.49 -20.87 3.97
CA GLU A 159 -0.71 -20.17 3.54
C GLU A 159 -0.49 -18.65 3.62
N ILE A 160 -0.76 -17.97 2.50
CA ILE A 160 -0.75 -16.51 2.37
C ILE A 160 -2.14 -16.08 1.93
N GLU A 161 -2.71 -15.07 2.56
CA GLU A 161 -3.99 -14.51 2.11
C GLU A 161 -3.76 -13.52 0.97
N HIS A 162 -4.58 -13.63 -0.08
CA HIS A 162 -4.68 -12.62 -1.12
C HIS A 162 -5.95 -11.80 -0.88
N GLN A 163 -5.77 -10.59 -0.38
CA GLN A 163 -6.88 -9.67 -0.11
C GLN A 163 -6.92 -8.54 -1.13
N ILE A 164 -8.12 -8.24 -1.66
CA ILE A 164 -8.31 -7.25 -2.72
C ILE A 164 -9.44 -6.30 -2.37
N GLY A 165 -9.26 -5.02 -2.70
CA GLY A 165 -10.35 -4.07 -2.76
C GLY A 165 -10.83 -3.59 -1.42
N TYR A 166 -12.08 -3.16 -1.40
CA TYR A 166 -12.73 -2.56 -0.25
C TYR A 166 -12.79 -3.49 0.96
N LYS A 167 -12.83 -4.82 0.75
CA LYS A 167 -12.73 -5.81 1.85
C LYS A 167 -11.39 -5.73 2.59
N PHE A 168 -10.29 -5.60 1.85
CA PHE A 168 -8.95 -5.44 2.44
C PHE A 168 -8.85 -4.10 3.19
N ILE A 169 -9.32 -3.01 2.56
CA ILE A 169 -9.26 -1.68 3.18
C ILE A 169 -10.08 -1.68 4.49
N LYS A 170 -11.29 -2.24 4.46
CA LYS A 170 -12.15 -2.37 5.64
C LYS A 170 -11.59 -3.32 6.69
N PHE A 171 -10.86 -4.37 6.29
CA PHE A 171 -10.12 -5.20 7.22
C PHE A 171 -9.13 -4.35 8.03
N ILE A 172 -8.39 -3.42 7.40
CA ILE A 172 -7.42 -2.57 8.11
C ILE A 172 -8.09 -1.45 8.90
N LEU A 173 -8.92 -0.64 8.22
CA LEU A 173 -9.46 0.63 8.73
C LEU A 173 -10.75 0.49 9.54
N GLY A 174 -11.38 -0.68 9.54
CA GLY A 174 -12.61 -0.93 10.30
C GLY A 174 -13.75 0.03 9.94
N ASP A 175 -14.39 0.58 10.95
CA ASP A 175 -15.53 1.49 10.79
C ASP A 175 -15.13 2.89 10.29
N ASP A 176 -13.85 3.26 10.38
CA ASP A 176 -13.35 4.55 9.91
C ASP A 176 -13.11 4.58 8.38
N THR A 177 -13.30 3.45 7.69
CA THR A 177 -12.92 3.26 6.27
C THR A 177 -13.40 4.39 5.36
N ASP A 178 -14.71 4.69 5.36
CA ASP A 178 -15.27 5.67 4.43
C ASP A 178 -14.81 7.09 4.76
N ALA A 179 -14.81 7.45 6.04
CA ALA A 179 -14.36 8.76 6.49
C ALA A 179 -12.89 9.03 6.15
N ILE A 180 -12.02 8.02 6.31
CA ILE A 180 -10.60 8.12 5.95
C ILE A 180 -10.43 8.23 4.44
N ILE A 181 -11.14 7.41 3.66
CA ILE A 181 -11.07 7.46 2.19
C ILE A 181 -11.48 8.85 1.69
N ASP A 182 -12.59 9.38 2.18
CA ASP A 182 -13.10 10.69 1.76
C ASP A 182 -12.17 11.82 2.19
N PHE A 183 -11.61 11.75 3.41
CA PHE A 183 -10.57 12.67 3.85
C PHE A 183 -9.36 12.67 2.90
N VAL A 184 -8.87 11.49 2.53
CA VAL A 184 -7.71 11.35 1.64
C VAL A 184 -8.01 11.89 0.25
N LYS A 185 -9.21 11.65 -0.30
CA LYS A 185 -9.64 12.23 -1.59
C LYS A 185 -9.63 13.76 -1.55
N ILE A 186 -10.27 14.36 -0.55
CA ILE A 186 -10.30 15.82 -0.36
C ILE A 186 -8.87 16.37 -0.23
N THR A 187 -8.00 15.66 0.49
CA THR A 187 -6.60 16.06 0.68
C THR A 187 -5.81 15.98 -0.63
N ILE A 188 -6.04 14.96 -1.46
CA ILE A 188 -5.42 14.87 -2.78
C ILE A 188 -5.89 16.05 -3.64
N ASP A 189 -7.20 16.30 -3.72
CA ASP A 189 -7.78 17.41 -4.49
C ASP A 189 -7.25 18.78 -4.02
N LYS A 190 -6.96 18.94 -2.73
CA LYS A 190 -6.35 20.16 -2.16
C LYS A 190 -4.94 20.43 -2.69
N TYR A 191 -4.19 19.40 -3.08
CA TYR A 191 -2.76 19.49 -3.44
C TYR A 191 -2.44 19.16 -4.90
N THR A 192 -3.46 18.86 -5.72
CA THR A 192 -3.32 18.63 -7.18
C THR A 192 -4.07 19.68 -7.97
#